data_AF-A0A349UKD5-F1
#
_entry.id   AF-A0A349UKD5-F1
#
_cell.length_a   1.000
_cell.length_b   1.000
_cell.length_c   1.000
_cell.angle_alpha   90.00
_cell.angle_beta   90.00
_cell.angle_gamma   90.00
#
_symmetry.space_group_name_H-M   'P 1'
#
loop_
_entity.id
_entity.type
_entity.pdbx_description
1 polymer ?
#
loop_
_entity_poly.entity_id
_entity_poly.type
_entity_poly.pdbx_seq_one_letter_code
_entity_poly.pdbx_strand_id
1 'polypeptide(L)'
;MSASKTYWAIALAAMLCASVPAGAATRYWTGNTSVDNDWLTGGNWTGGIVPGSSDHARINAGSSLASPVRIAGAATPYSLKLGEGSADAGYLLLSSGSLATATSQDTYVGDAGTGYFKAAGGTFSTRELHVGQQSGSSGTVVVESGATSFAAGRDTYIGYAGMGSLLASASISLASSGGGVTLGYDSTGSGTLKLLNSSTNLALGTGKFLKVGVSGTGLFEIRGGTVSSGGVGQAEQIVVRDQSSATGTFQGYGTFSMGGGIKNNGRIIADGFAGAASDVTLDLSALDGYGGPSVINSIENTTNNGWYAQNRAKLTLAGLGVAAGNSSVNWGEQNQYGDGSVYADDATIDLVNSVHATFAGVSSAGTLSGSLLASDRSDVAAAPSGITFIGVWELSFNRAFTSVDLQFRYDDAAAGGNTPKLYHYTGGNWTELNSTVLSGNRIETTGLTSLSQFAVGVIPEPATAAVLVLGGLGVLLRRRRG
;
A
#
# COMPACT_ATOMS: atom_id res chain seq x y z
N MET A 1 -55.79 25.69 56.99
CA MET A 1 -54.65 25.98 56.08
C MET A 1 -53.54 24.99 56.40
N SER A 2 -52.83 24.45 55.40
CA SER A 2 -51.68 23.51 55.50
C SER A 2 -51.96 22.01 55.25
N ALA A 3 -52.43 21.66 54.04
CA ALA A 3 -52.36 20.27 53.54
C ALA A 3 -52.30 20.14 51.99
N SER A 4 -51.88 21.18 51.25
CA SER A 4 -51.84 21.10 49.76
C SER A 4 -50.47 21.32 49.11
N LYS A 5 -49.39 21.53 49.90
CA LYS A 5 -48.05 21.83 49.34
C LYS A 5 -47.12 20.62 49.22
N THR A 6 -47.46 19.46 49.79
CA THR A 6 -46.56 18.28 49.81
C THR A 6 -46.77 17.33 48.61
N TYR A 7 -47.92 17.36 47.94
CA TYR A 7 -48.22 16.44 46.82
C TYR A 7 -47.58 16.84 45.47
N TRP A 8 -47.21 18.11 45.30
CA TRP A 8 -46.55 18.56 44.07
C TRP A 8 -45.06 18.21 44.00
N ALA A 9 -44.38 18.07 45.15
CA ALA A 9 -42.97 17.71 45.19
C ALA A 9 -42.70 16.23 44.86
N ILE A 10 -43.62 15.33 45.21
CA ILE A 10 -43.50 13.89 44.94
C ILE A 10 -43.86 13.56 43.47
N ALA A 11 -44.82 14.28 42.88
CA ALA A 11 -45.18 14.11 41.47
C ALA A 11 -44.08 14.61 40.51
N LEU A 12 -43.36 15.68 40.86
CA LEU A 12 -42.23 16.18 40.06
C LEU A 12 -40.98 15.29 40.20
N ALA A 13 -40.75 14.70 41.37
CA ALA A 13 -39.65 13.75 41.59
C ALA A 13 -39.89 12.39 40.91
N ALA A 14 -41.15 11.96 40.74
CA ALA A 14 -41.50 10.77 39.97
C ALA A 14 -41.52 11.00 38.43
N MET A 15 -41.65 12.25 37.96
CA MET A 15 -41.46 12.60 36.54
C MET A 15 -39.98 12.86 36.16
N LEU A 16 -39.10 12.99 37.15
CA LEU A 16 -37.65 12.84 37.00
C LEU A 16 -37.20 11.37 37.13
N CYS A 17 -38.09 10.41 36.82
CA CYS A 17 -37.65 9.07 36.43
C CYS A 17 -36.67 9.24 35.28
N ALA A 18 -35.38 9.11 35.60
CA ALA A 18 -34.28 9.17 34.66
C ALA A 18 -34.68 8.42 33.40
N SER A 19 -34.85 9.14 32.28
CA SER A 19 -34.96 8.52 30.99
C SER A 19 -33.64 7.79 30.78
N VAL A 20 -33.60 6.51 31.15
CA VAL A 20 -32.47 5.65 30.86
C VAL A 20 -32.35 5.72 29.34
N PRO A 21 -31.22 6.19 28.80
CA PRO A 21 -31.06 6.29 27.36
C PRO A 21 -31.39 4.92 26.77
N ALA A 22 -32.44 4.87 25.94
CA ALA A 22 -32.86 3.64 25.31
C ALA A 22 -31.65 3.13 24.52
N GLY A 23 -31.13 1.96 24.90
CA GLY A 23 -29.99 1.36 24.23
C GLY A 23 -30.29 1.20 22.74
N ALA A 24 -29.26 1.32 21.91
CA ALA A 24 -29.43 1.19 20.47
C ALA A 24 -30.01 -0.19 20.13
N ALA A 25 -31.16 -0.23 19.46
CA ALA A 25 -31.81 -1.50 19.12
C ALA A 25 -31.08 -2.16 17.94
N THR A 26 -30.96 -3.48 17.97
CA THR A 26 -30.39 -4.23 16.84
C THR A 26 -31.49 -4.64 15.88
N ARG A 27 -31.32 -4.26 14.61
CA ARG A 27 -32.25 -4.52 13.51
C ARG A 27 -31.57 -5.44 12.51
N TYR A 28 -32.11 -6.65 12.39
CA TYR A 28 -31.64 -7.62 11.41
C TYR A 28 -32.46 -7.48 10.12
N TRP A 29 -31.77 -7.58 9.00
CA TRP A 29 -32.42 -7.72 7.70
C TRP A 29 -33.18 -9.04 7.64
N THR A 30 -34.48 -8.98 7.34
CA THR A 30 -35.39 -10.12 7.17
C THR A 30 -36.05 -10.16 5.79
N GLY A 31 -35.73 -9.20 4.90
CA GLY A 31 -36.31 -9.11 3.57
C GLY A 31 -36.02 -10.34 2.71
N ASN A 32 -37.03 -10.79 1.95
CA ASN A 32 -36.89 -11.86 0.96
C ASN A 32 -36.12 -11.32 -0.25
N THR A 33 -35.02 -11.97 -0.57
CA THR A 33 -34.03 -11.51 -1.53
C THR A 33 -34.44 -11.67 -2.99
N SER A 34 -35.71 -12.00 -3.29
CA SER A 34 -36.20 -12.11 -4.67
C SER A 34 -37.27 -11.08 -5.08
N VAL A 35 -37.90 -10.36 -4.13
CA VAL A 35 -39.08 -9.53 -4.43
C VAL A 35 -38.96 -8.10 -3.92
N ASP A 36 -38.41 -7.90 -2.71
CA ASP A 36 -38.20 -6.58 -2.13
C ASP A 36 -36.87 -6.59 -1.36
N ASN A 37 -35.88 -5.91 -1.94
CA ASN A 37 -34.56 -5.73 -1.37
C ASN A 37 -34.26 -4.27 -1.00
N ASP A 38 -35.28 -3.42 -0.86
CA ASP A 38 -35.09 -2.01 -0.50
C ASP A 38 -34.84 -1.87 1.01
N TRP A 39 -33.72 -1.24 1.35
CA TRP A 39 -33.36 -0.85 2.71
C TRP A 39 -34.46 -0.03 3.40
N LEU A 40 -35.14 0.82 2.65
CA LEU A 40 -36.10 1.79 3.19
C LEU A 40 -37.49 1.19 3.43
N THR A 41 -37.72 -0.08 3.09
CA THR A 41 -38.95 -0.78 3.45
C THR A 41 -38.84 -1.32 4.87
N GLY A 42 -39.59 -0.73 5.81
CA GLY A 42 -39.59 -1.16 7.22
C GLY A 42 -39.90 -2.66 7.41
N GLY A 43 -40.76 -3.22 6.57
CA GLY A 43 -41.10 -4.66 6.59
C GLY A 43 -39.91 -5.60 6.33
N ASN A 44 -38.81 -5.10 5.77
CA ASN A 44 -37.59 -5.88 5.55
C ASN A 44 -36.65 -5.93 6.77
N TRP A 45 -37.05 -5.34 7.90
CA TRP A 45 -36.26 -5.30 9.12
C TRP A 45 -37.00 -5.89 10.31
N THR A 46 -36.26 -6.47 11.27
CA THR A 46 -36.86 -6.96 12.51
C THR A 46 -37.61 -5.86 13.27
N GLY A 47 -38.87 -6.15 13.58
CA GLY A 47 -39.78 -5.21 14.22
C GLY A 47 -40.46 -4.24 13.26
N GLY A 48 -40.28 -4.38 11.94
CA GLY A 48 -40.97 -3.55 10.94
C GLY A 48 -40.45 -2.11 10.85
N ILE A 49 -39.23 -1.85 11.32
CA ILE A 49 -38.66 -0.50 11.50
C ILE A 49 -37.34 -0.41 10.74
N VAL A 50 -37.24 0.57 9.84
CA VAL A 50 -35.99 0.91 9.14
C VAL A 50 -34.96 1.41 10.17
N PRO A 51 -33.72 0.88 10.18
CA PRO A 51 -32.70 1.31 11.14
C PRO A 51 -32.38 2.80 11.01
N GLY A 52 -32.57 3.56 12.10
CA GLY A 52 -32.19 4.97 12.21
C GLY A 52 -30.88 5.17 12.96
N SER A 53 -30.58 6.42 13.33
CA SER A 53 -29.32 6.81 13.97
C SER A 53 -29.14 6.27 15.40
N SER A 54 -30.17 5.62 15.93
CA SER A 54 -30.17 4.90 17.21
C SER A 54 -30.24 3.38 17.05
N ASP A 55 -30.17 2.84 15.82
CA ASP A 55 -30.29 1.40 15.59
C ASP A 55 -29.02 0.80 14.97
N HIS A 56 -28.58 -0.35 15.47
CA HIS A 56 -27.57 -1.16 14.83
C HIS A 56 -28.19 -1.92 13.65
N ALA A 57 -27.73 -1.67 12.42
CA ALA A 57 -28.14 -2.43 11.25
C ALA A 57 -27.24 -3.66 11.06
N ARG A 58 -27.87 -4.83 10.88
CA ARG A 58 -27.21 -6.12 10.65
C ARG A 58 -27.77 -6.79 9.39
N ILE A 59 -26.92 -7.06 8.41
CA ILE A 59 -27.28 -7.86 7.22
C ILE A 59 -26.51 -9.17 7.32
N ASN A 60 -27.18 -10.20 7.87
CA ASN A 60 -26.58 -11.49 8.22
C ASN A 60 -27.16 -12.67 7.41
N ALA A 61 -28.26 -12.46 6.68
CA ALA A 61 -28.99 -13.54 6.03
C ALA A 61 -29.27 -13.26 4.55
N GLY A 62 -28.88 -14.21 3.71
CA GLY A 62 -29.63 -14.62 2.52
C GLY A 62 -29.66 -13.71 1.30
N SER A 63 -29.05 -12.52 1.33
CA SER A 63 -28.78 -11.82 0.07
C SER A 63 -27.70 -12.59 -0.67
N SER A 64 -27.86 -12.72 -1.98
CA SER A 64 -26.77 -13.17 -2.84
C SER A 64 -26.20 -11.94 -3.54
N LEU A 65 -25.05 -12.07 -4.19
CA LEU A 65 -24.58 -11.04 -5.10
C LEU A 65 -25.59 -10.71 -6.21
N ALA A 66 -26.47 -11.66 -6.58
CA ALA A 66 -27.53 -11.44 -7.56
C ALA A 66 -28.69 -10.59 -7.02
N SER A 67 -28.87 -10.57 -5.69
CA SER A 67 -29.93 -9.82 -5.02
C SER A 67 -29.46 -9.19 -3.70
N PRO A 68 -28.58 -8.17 -3.76
CA PRO A 68 -28.10 -7.47 -2.59
C PRO A 68 -29.20 -6.64 -1.94
N VAL A 69 -29.07 -6.31 -0.66
CA VAL A 69 -29.86 -5.20 -0.06
C VAL A 69 -29.50 -3.93 -0.82
N ARG A 70 -30.49 -3.13 -1.18
CA ARG A 70 -30.33 -1.93 -2.01
C ARG A 70 -30.65 -0.67 -1.21
N ILE A 71 -29.79 0.32 -1.34
CA ILE A 71 -30.04 1.67 -0.86
C ILE A 71 -30.04 2.61 -2.06
N ALA A 72 -31.16 3.29 -2.26
CA ALA A 72 -31.31 4.35 -3.26
C ALA A 72 -31.63 5.73 -2.66
N GLY A 73 -31.97 5.81 -1.37
CA GLY A 73 -32.27 7.04 -0.63
C GLY A 73 -31.28 7.30 0.52
N ALA A 74 -31.74 8.01 1.56
CA ALA A 74 -30.91 8.35 2.72
C ALA A 74 -31.11 7.35 3.86
N ALA A 75 -30.02 6.78 4.36
CA ALA A 75 -29.99 5.91 5.53
C ALA A 75 -28.89 6.36 6.49
N THR A 76 -29.21 6.39 7.79
CA THR A 76 -28.24 6.77 8.82
C THR A 76 -28.29 5.82 10.02
N PRO A 77 -27.93 4.53 9.86
CA PRO A 77 -27.92 3.61 10.99
C PRO A 77 -26.92 4.07 12.06
N TYR A 78 -27.10 3.65 13.31
CA TYR A 78 -26.10 3.85 14.36
C TYR A 78 -24.79 3.17 13.95
N SER A 79 -24.80 1.87 13.66
CA SER A 79 -23.65 1.13 13.10
C SER A 79 -24.09 0.19 11.99
N LEU A 80 -23.19 -0.25 11.12
CA LEU A 80 -23.48 -1.22 10.06
C LEU A 80 -22.58 -2.46 10.16
N LYS A 81 -23.15 -3.66 10.09
CA LYS A 81 -22.39 -4.89 9.86
C LYS A 81 -22.99 -5.74 8.76
N LEU A 82 -22.12 -6.27 7.91
CA LEU A 82 -22.43 -7.26 6.87
C LEU A 82 -21.69 -8.56 7.21
N GLY A 83 -22.43 -9.66 7.43
CA GLY A 83 -21.86 -10.94 7.86
C GLY A 83 -21.30 -10.90 9.28
N GLU A 84 -22.16 -10.69 10.29
CA GLU A 84 -21.75 -10.61 11.70
C GLU A 84 -21.26 -11.93 12.28
N GLY A 85 -22.00 -13.03 12.09
CA GLY A 85 -21.62 -14.38 12.54
C GLY A 85 -20.76 -15.14 11.54
N SER A 86 -20.03 -16.16 11.99
CA SER A 86 -19.08 -16.91 11.15
C SER A 86 -19.71 -17.69 9.99
N ALA A 87 -21.00 -18.00 10.07
CA ALA A 87 -21.79 -18.60 8.99
C ALA A 87 -22.66 -17.59 8.23
N ASP A 88 -22.64 -16.32 8.65
CA ASP A 88 -23.51 -15.29 8.10
C ASP A 88 -22.90 -14.69 6.83
N ALA A 89 -23.77 -14.25 5.93
CA ALA A 89 -23.39 -13.52 4.73
C ALA A 89 -24.23 -12.25 4.59
N GLY A 90 -23.59 -11.14 4.24
CA GLY A 90 -24.25 -9.86 4.04
C GLY A 90 -23.81 -9.17 2.74
N TYR A 91 -24.77 -8.81 1.89
CA TYR A 91 -24.53 -8.12 0.63
C TYR A 91 -25.32 -6.82 0.57
N LEU A 92 -24.63 -5.72 0.33
CA LEU A 92 -25.20 -4.37 0.26
C LEU A 92 -24.78 -3.65 -1.01
N LEU A 93 -25.72 -3.00 -1.67
CA LEU A 93 -25.54 -2.14 -2.84
C LEU A 93 -26.07 -0.74 -2.53
N LEU A 94 -25.17 0.25 -2.51
CA LEU A 94 -25.53 1.65 -2.57
C LEU A 94 -25.57 2.07 -4.04
N SER A 95 -26.78 2.20 -4.60
CA SER A 95 -26.97 2.58 -6.01
C SER A 95 -27.13 4.09 -6.21
N SER A 96 -27.63 4.79 -5.19
CA SER A 96 -27.81 6.25 -5.14
C SER A 96 -28.08 6.70 -3.70
N GLY A 97 -28.23 8.00 -3.48
CA GLY A 97 -28.60 8.54 -2.16
C GLY A 97 -27.41 8.64 -1.20
N SER A 98 -27.65 8.45 0.09
CA SER A 98 -26.61 8.53 1.13
C SER A 98 -26.73 7.41 2.16
N LEU A 99 -25.60 6.82 2.51
CA LEU A 99 -25.47 5.90 3.65
C LEU A 99 -24.38 6.44 4.57
N ALA A 100 -24.76 6.82 5.78
CA ALA A 100 -23.82 7.31 6.79
C ALA A 100 -24.00 6.53 8.10
N THR A 101 -22.96 6.05 8.75
CA THR A 101 -23.12 5.63 10.15
C THR A 101 -23.13 6.86 11.08
N ALA A 102 -23.68 6.71 12.28
CA ALA A 102 -23.58 7.76 13.29
C ALA A 102 -22.10 8.11 13.55
N THR A 103 -21.82 9.37 13.87
CA THR A 103 -20.45 9.93 13.92
C THR A 103 -19.47 9.21 14.85
N SER A 104 -19.97 8.40 15.79
CA SER A 104 -19.20 7.62 16.75
C SER A 104 -19.12 6.12 16.45
N GLN A 105 -19.53 5.68 15.25
CA GLN A 105 -19.80 4.27 14.99
C GLN A 105 -19.33 3.79 13.63
N ASP A 106 -19.14 2.47 13.56
CA ASP A 106 -18.30 1.86 12.55
C ASP A 106 -19.12 1.02 11.56
N THR A 107 -18.48 0.75 10.43
CA THR A 107 -18.96 -0.17 9.42
C THR A 107 -18.04 -1.38 9.34
N TYR A 108 -18.62 -2.56 9.43
CA TYR A 108 -17.91 -3.83 9.26
C TYR A 108 -18.43 -4.56 8.03
N VAL A 109 -17.53 -4.93 7.13
CA VAL A 109 -17.80 -5.74 5.95
C VAL A 109 -17.05 -7.04 6.10
N GLY A 110 -17.76 -8.11 6.46
CA GLY A 110 -17.16 -9.38 6.90
C GLY A 110 -16.60 -9.24 8.30
N ASP A 111 -17.48 -9.17 9.31
CA ASP A 111 -17.07 -9.11 10.72
C ASP A 111 -16.47 -10.46 11.13
N ALA A 112 -17.31 -11.46 11.43
CA ALA A 112 -16.89 -12.86 11.57
C ALA A 112 -17.20 -13.73 10.33
N GLY A 113 -18.17 -13.31 9.50
CA GLY A 113 -18.62 -14.05 8.32
C GLY A 113 -18.14 -13.48 7.01
N THR A 114 -19.00 -13.55 5.98
CA THR A 114 -18.74 -12.98 4.66
C THR A 114 -19.52 -11.67 4.47
N GLY A 115 -18.84 -10.59 4.12
CA GLY A 115 -19.47 -9.32 3.80
C GLY A 115 -19.06 -8.82 2.42
N TYR A 116 -20.02 -8.24 1.71
CA TYR A 116 -19.81 -7.60 0.43
C TYR A 116 -20.56 -6.26 0.37
N PHE A 117 -19.83 -5.18 0.15
CA PHE A 117 -20.40 -3.85 -0.02
C PHE A 117 -20.00 -3.27 -1.37
N LYS A 118 -20.99 -2.87 -2.19
CA LYS A 118 -20.79 -2.20 -3.45
C LYS A 118 -21.36 -0.79 -3.41
N ALA A 119 -20.52 0.22 -3.58
CA ALA A 119 -20.93 1.60 -3.84
C ALA A 119 -20.89 1.85 -5.35
N ALA A 120 -22.03 1.70 -6.01
CA ALA A 120 -22.21 1.96 -7.44
C ALA A 120 -22.64 3.40 -7.72
N GLY A 121 -23.19 4.08 -6.70
CA GLY A 121 -23.61 5.47 -6.74
C GLY A 121 -23.70 6.07 -5.35
N GLY A 122 -24.10 7.34 -5.26
CA GLY A 122 -24.37 8.02 -4.00
C GLY A 122 -23.14 8.26 -3.11
N THR A 123 -23.40 8.62 -1.86
CA THR A 123 -22.39 8.99 -0.86
C THR A 123 -22.37 7.99 0.29
N PHE A 124 -21.20 7.44 0.59
CA PHE A 124 -20.96 6.63 1.79
C PHE A 124 -20.04 7.35 2.77
N SER A 125 -20.42 7.38 4.06
CA SER A 125 -19.54 7.81 5.14
C SER A 125 -19.64 6.93 6.38
N THR A 126 -18.49 6.69 7.04
CA THR A 126 -18.44 5.96 8.31
C THR A 126 -17.36 6.54 9.21
N ARG A 127 -17.43 6.30 10.53
CA ARG A 127 -16.32 6.64 11.43
C ARG A 127 -15.12 5.77 11.12
N GLU A 128 -15.21 4.47 11.36
CA GLU A 128 -14.18 3.49 10.98
C GLU A 128 -14.75 2.52 9.96
N LEU A 129 -13.87 1.98 9.11
CA LEU A 129 -14.19 0.96 8.14
C LEU A 129 -13.33 -0.28 8.41
N HIS A 130 -13.97 -1.40 8.67
CA HIS A 130 -13.33 -2.69 8.89
C HIS A 130 -13.77 -3.65 7.78
N VAL A 131 -12.81 -4.23 7.05
CA VAL A 131 -13.08 -5.15 5.93
C VAL A 131 -12.33 -6.45 6.21
N GLY A 132 -13.05 -7.53 6.54
CA GLY A 132 -12.43 -8.78 7.00
C GLY A 132 -11.85 -8.65 8.42
N GLN A 133 -12.72 -8.48 9.41
CA GLN A 133 -12.34 -8.12 10.79
C GLN A 133 -11.72 -9.29 11.56
N GLN A 134 -12.42 -10.41 11.69
CA GLN A 134 -12.01 -11.53 12.53
C GLN A 134 -11.28 -12.63 11.73
N SER A 135 -10.55 -13.50 12.43
CA SER A 135 -9.90 -14.66 11.81
C SER A 135 -10.94 -15.55 11.13
N GLY A 136 -10.66 -15.95 9.89
CA GLY A 136 -11.57 -16.76 9.05
C GLY A 136 -12.67 -15.96 8.35
N SER A 137 -12.85 -14.67 8.64
CA SER A 137 -13.84 -13.84 7.97
C SER A 137 -13.35 -13.32 6.61
N SER A 138 -14.29 -12.89 5.76
CA SER A 138 -13.97 -12.30 4.46
C SER A 138 -14.83 -11.06 4.18
N GLY A 139 -14.17 -9.95 3.91
CA GLY A 139 -14.80 -8.69 3.52
C GLY A 139 -14.39 -8.24 2.13
N THR A 140 -15.34 -7.76 1.34
CA THR A 140 -15.05 -7.10 0.06
C THR A 140 -15.84 -5.80 -0.08
N VAL A 141 -15.14 -4.72 -0.39
CA VAL A 141 -15.71 -3.42 -0.73
C VAL A 141 -15.35 -3.07 -2.18
N VAL A 142 -16.35 -2.70 -2.97
CA VAL A 142 -16.18 -2.24 -4.35
C VAL A 142 -16.74 -0.82 -4.47
N VAL A 143 -15.91 0.13 -4.87
CA VAL A 143 -16.31 1.52 -5.13
C VAL A 143 -16.19 1.78 -6.62
N GLU A 144 -17.32 1.89 -7.32
CA GLU A 144 -17.35 2.12 -8.77
C GLU A 144 -17.34 3.61 -9.09
N SER A 145 -17.00 3.96 -10.34
CA SER A 145 -16.93 5.34 -10.85
C SER A 145 -18.23 6.15 -10.70
N GLY A 146 -19.37 5.50 -10.47
CA GLY A 146 -20.64 6.18 -10.22
C GLY A 146 -20.80 6.71 -8.79
N ALA A 147 -20.01 6.24 -7.81
CA ALA A 147 -20.05 6.74 -6.44
C ALA A 147 -19.61 8.21 -6.40
N THR A 148 -20.40 9.07 -5.74
CA THR A 148 -20.09 10.51 -5.65
C THR A 148 -19.10 10.81 -4.54
N SER A 149 -19.14 10.05 -3.44
CA SER A 149 -18.08 10.07 -2.43
C SER A 149 -18.07 8.78 -1.60
N PHE A 150 -16.89 8.37 -1.16
CA PHE A 150 -16.70 7.25 -0.26
C PHE A 150 -15.70 7.65 0.81
N ALA A 151 -16.15 7.72 2.07
CA ALA A 151 -15.38 8.30 3.17
C ALA A 151 -15.33 7.40 4.42
N ALA A 152 -14.13 7.23 4.97
CA ALA A 152 -13.94 6.75 6.34
C ALA A 152 -13.21 7.86 7.14
N GLY A 153 -13.77 8.21 8.30
CA GLY A 153 -13.28 9.33 9.10
C GLY A 153 -11.98 9.02 9.86
N ARG A 154 -11.95 7.92 10.62
CA ARG A 154 -10.82 7.49 11.42
C ARG A 154 -10.12 6.30 10.73
N ASP A 155 -9.81 5.26 11.49
CA ASP A 155 -9.08 4.12 10.97
C ASP A 155 -9.86 3.34 9.90
N THR A 156 -9.11 2.89 8.90
CA THR A 156 -9.58 1.90 7.92
C THR A 156 -8.69 0.68 8.00
N TYR A 157 -9.28 -0.45 8.37
CA TYR A 157 -8.59 -1.74 8.42
C TYR A 157 -9.11 -2.64 7.29
N ILE A 158 -8.19 -3.11 6.46
CA ILE A 158 -8.49 -4.07 5.40
C ILE A 158 -7.67 -5.32 5.70
N GLY A 159 -8.35 -6.41 6.00
CA GLY A 159 -7.77 -7.62 6.57
C GLY A 159 -7.20 -7.35 7.95
N TYR A 160 -8.08 -7.11 8.95
CA TYR A 160 -7.63 -6.92 10.33
C TYR A 160 -7.03 -8.23 10.85
N ALA A 161 -7.85 -9.26 11.05
CA ALA A 161 -7.42 -10.64 11.29
C ALA A 161 -7.92 -11.63 10.21
N GLY A 162 -8.86 -11.20 9.37
CA GLY A 162 -9.43 -11.98 8.26
C GLY A 162 -8.89 -11.55 6.90
N MET A 163 -9.63 -11.91 5.84
CA MET A 163 -9.33 -11.48 4.47
C MET A 163 -10.15 -10.25 4.09
N GLY A 164 -9.50 -9.13 3.81
CA GLY A 164 -10.15 -7.89 3.38
C GLY A 164 -9.71 -7.47 1.99
N SER A 165 -10.67 -6.99 1.18
CA SER A 165 -10.40 -6.39 -0.12
C SER A 165 -11.18 -5.09 -0.31
N LEU A 166 -10.51 -4.02 -0.74
CA LEU A 166 -11.14 -2.79 -1.23
C LEU A 166 -10.67 -2.51 -2.64
N LEU A 167 -11.61 -2.49 -3.59
CA LEU A 167 -11.37 -2.19 -5.00
C LEU A 167 -12.03 -0.86 -5.36
N ALA A 168 -11.25 0.12 -5.81
CA ALA A 168 -11.74 1.45 -6.14
C ALA A 168 -11.51 1.79 -7.61
N SER A 169 -12.59 2.19 -8.29
CA SER A 169 -12.59 2.84 -9.60
C SER A 169 -13.11 4.28 -9.55
N ALA A 170 -13.57 4.74 -8.38
CA ALA A 170 -13.81 6.14 -8.04
C ALA A 170 -12.82 6.59 -6.97
N SER A 171 -12.56 7.90 -6.90
CA SER A 171 -11.74 8.48 -5.85
C SER A 171 -12.36 8.25 -4.46
N ILE A 172 -11.54 7.91 -3.48
CA ILE A 172 -11.94 7.60 -2.10
C ILE A 172 -11.17 8.49 -1.12
N SER A 173 -11.79 8.80 0.03
CA SER A 173 -11.12 9.47 1.14
C SER A 173 -11.14 8.59 2.39
N LEU A 174 -9.97 8.20 2.87
CA LEU A 174 -9.86 7.35 4.05
C LEU A 174 -9.10 8.09 5.16
N ALA A 175 -9.40 7.79 6.42
CA ALA A 175 -8.74 8.41 7.56
C ALA A 175 -8.77 9.96 7.56
N SER A 176 -9.88 10.57 7.11
CA SER A 176 -9.97 12.03 6.91
C SER A 176 -9.91 12.87 8.20
N SER A 177 -10.29 12.33 9.36
CA SER A 177 -10.39 12.99 10.66
C SER A 177 -9.60 12.31 11.81
N GLY A 178 -9.00 11.14 11.58
CA GLY A 178 -8.20 10.42 12.58
C GLY A 178 -7.56 9.13 12.03
N GLY A 179 -6.68 8.50 12.80
CA GLY A 179 -6.21 7.13 12.49
C GLY A 179 -5.26 7.00 11.30
N GLY A 180 -5.38 5.89 10.56
CA GLY A 180 -4.72 5.66 9.27
C GLY A 180 -5.35 4.51 8.49
N VAL A 181 -4.78 4.19 7.33
CA VAL A 181 -5.17 3.03 6.53
C VAL A 181 -4.19 1.89 6.81
N THR A 182 -4.70 0.73 7.19
CA THR A 182 -3.88 -0.44 7.51
C THR A 182 -4.34 -1.67 6.75
N LEU A 183 -3.40 -2.33 6.08
CA LEU A 183 -3.61 -3.57 5.32
C LEU A 183 -2.88 -4.73 6.01
N GLY A 184 -3.59 -5.77 6.43
CA GLY A 184 -2.98 -6.92 7.13
C GLY A 184 -2.47 -6.57 8.53
N TYR A 185 -3.39 -6.26 9.45
CA TYR A 185 -3.05 -5.76 10.80
C TYR A 185 -2.46 -6.85 11.71
N ASP A 186 -3.23 -7.91 11.96
CA ASP A 186 -2.83 -9.07 12.75
C ASP A 186 -2.09 -10.12 11.90
N SER A 187 -1.44 -11.09 12.56
CA SER A 187 -0.63 -12.11 11.90
C SER A 187 -1.39 -13.02 10.93
N THR A 188 -2.71 -13.19 11.11
CA THR A 188 -3.57 -13.91 10.15
C THR A 188 -4.27 -12.99 9.15
N GLY A 189 -4.17 -11.67 9.33
CA GLY A 189 -4.81 -10.68 8.49
C GLY A 189 -4.21 -10.64 7.10
N SER A 190 -5.07 -10.58 6.08
CA SER A 190 -4.68 -10.39 4.68
C SER A 190 -5.48 -9.26 4.07
N GLY A 191 -4.83 -8.13 3.84
CA GLY A 191 -5.45 -6.90 3.34
C GLY A 191 -5.04 -6.56 1.92
N THR A 192 -6.00 -6.24 1.06
CA THR A 192 -5.74 -5.73 -0.30
C THR A 192 -6.49 -4.45 -0.57
N LEU A 193 -5.78 -3.39 -0.97
CA LEU A 193 -6.37 -2.15 -1.49
C LEU A 193 -5.91 -1.92 -2.93
N LYS A 194 -6.83 -1.77 -3.87
CA LYS A 194 -6.52 -1.52 -5.29
C LYS A 194 -7.19 -0.25 -5.80
N LEU A 195 -6.40 0.65 -6.38
CA LEU A 195 -6.87 1.79 -7.18
C LEU A 195 -6.74 1.41 -8.65
N LEU A 196 -7.88 1.16 -9.30
CA LEU A 196 -7.94 0.38 -10.54
C LEU A 196 -7.71 1.18 -11.83
N ASN A 197 -7.74 2.51 -11.78
CA ASN A 197 -7.60 3.35 -12.95
C ASN A 197 -6.87 4.66 -12.65
N SER A 198 -6.41 5.33 -13.71
CA SER A 198 -5.56 6.52 -13.62
C SER A 198 -6.27 7.77 -13.11
N SER A 199 -7.60 7.73 -12.96
CA SER A 199 -8.41 8.81 -12.38
C SER A 199 -8.81 8.54 -10.93
N THR A 200 -8.46 7.39 -10.37
CA THR A 200 -8.80 7.01 -9.00
C THR A 200 -7.76 7.59 -8.04
N ASN A 201 -8.18 8.51 -7.20
CA ASN A 201 -7.33 9.09 -6.17
C ASN A 201 -7.65 8.50 -4.80
N LEU A 202 -6.62 8.37 -3.95
CA LEU A 202 -6.77 8.09 -2.53
C LEU A 202 -6.35 9.34 -1.75
N ALA A 203 -7.32 9.97 -1.08
CA ALA A 203 -7.06 11.08 -0.18
C ALA A 203 -7.02 10.60 1.28
N LEU A 204 -5.92 10.87 1.97
CA LEU A 204 -5.74 10.65 3.40
C LEU A 204 -5.88 11.98 4.15
N GLY A 205 -6.35 11.92 5.40
CA GLY A 205 -6.33 13.10 6.27
C GLY A 205 -4.91 13.63 6.53
N THR A 206 -4.79 14.81 7.13
CA THR A 206 -3.50 15.40 7.52
C THR A 206 -2.78 14.53 8.56
N GLY A 207 -1.49 14.26 8.33
CA GLY A 207 -0.65 13.47 9.25
C GLY A 207 -1.15 12.03 9.45
N LYS A 208 -1.66 11.40 8.39
CA LYS A 208 -2.15 10.03 8.40
C LYS A 208 -1.19 9.13 7.66
N PHE A 209 -1.24 7.85 7.99
CA PHE A 209 -0.36 6.84 7.43
C PHE A 209 -1.13 5.85 6.54
N LEU A 210 -0.38 5.23 5.63
CA LEU A 210 -0.72 4.01 4.92
C LEU A 210 0.27 2.92 5.35
N LYS A 211 -0.23 1.92 6.08
CA LYS A 211 0.54 0.74 6.50
C LYS A 211 0.17 -0.46 5.66
N VAL A 212 1.15 -1.08 5.02
CA VAL A 212 1.00 -2.22 4.11
C VAL A 212 1.76 -3.41 4.70
N GLY A 213 1.02 -4.32 5.35
CA GLY A 213 1.55 -5.47 6.07
C GLY A 213 2.11 -5.07 7.43
N VAL A 214 1.29 -5.09 8.49
CA VAL A 214 1.76 -4.74 9.85
C VAL A 214 2.32 -5.97 10.54
N SER A 215 1.46 -6.91 10.92
CA SER A 215 1.85 -8.23 11.43
C SER A 215 1.51 -9.34 10.43
N GLY A 216 0.55 -9.09 9.53
CA GLY A 216 0.08 -10.04 8.52
C GLY A 216 0.55 -9.70 7.10
N THR A 217 -0.32 -9.95 6.11
CA THR A 217 -0.06 -9.69 4.70
C THR A 217 -0.82 -8.46 4.20
N GLY A 218 -0.11 -7.48 3.65
CA GLY A 218 -0.72 -6.31 3.01
C GLY A 218 -0.29 -6.18 1.54
N LEU A 219 -1.27 -5.88 0.68
CA LEU A 219 -1.05 -5.53 -0.72
C LEU A 219 -1.73 -4.18 -1.03
N PHE A 220 -0.94 -3.20 -1.44
CA PHE A 220 -1.45 -1.97 -2.02
C PHE A 220 -1.10 -1.89 -3.51
N GLU A 221 -2.11 -1.77 -4.37
CA GLU A 221 -1.96 -1.68 -5.83
C GLU A 221 -2.51 -0.35 -6.35
N ILE A 222 -1.76 0.34 -7.19
CA ILE A 222 -2.18 1.60 -7.83
C ILE A 222 -1.95 1.58 -9.34
N ARG A 223 -2.96 1.95 -10.13
CA ARG A 223 -2.90 1.98 -11.61
C ARG A 223 -3.11 3.39 -12.15
N GLY A 224 -2.23 4.29 -11.72
CA GLY A 224 -2.27 5.74 -11.96
C GLY A 224 -3.01 6.48 -10.85
N GLY A 225 -3.39 7.73 -11.12
CA GLY A 225 -4.01 8.60 -10.12
C GLY A 225 -3.01 9.10 -9.08
N THR A 226 -3.54 9.69 -8.01
CA THR A 226 -2.76 10.32 -6.95
C THR A 226 -3.13 9.77 -5.58
N VAL A 227 -2.12 9.48 -4.76
CA VAL A 227 -2.28 9.34 -3.32
C VAL A 227 -1.82 10.63 -2.66
N SER A 228 -2.68 11.26 -1.88
CA SER A 228 -2.36 12.51 -1.19
C SER A 228 -2.72 12.45 0.28
N SER A 229 -2.04 13.25 1.09
CA SER A 229 -2.43 13.50 2.48
C SER A 229 -2.67 15.00 2.67
N GLY A 230 -3.57 15.37 3.58
CA GLY A 230 -3.89 16.77 3.88
C GLY A 230 -2.76 17.60 4.52
N GLY A 231 -1.51 17.17 4.42
CA GLY A 231 -0.33 17.86 4.95
C GLY A 231 0.59 16.96 5.79
N VAL A 232 1.75 17.52 6.13
CA VAL A 232 2.76 16.90 7.00
C VAL A 232 2.26 16.86 8.44
N GLY A 233 2.19 15.67 9.03
CA GLY A 233 1.87 15.53 10.45
C GLY A 233 2.48 14.31 11.14
N GLN A 234 3.21 13.48 10.40
CA GLN A 234 3.95 12.31 10.91
C GLN A 234 5.25 12.17 10.14
N ALA A 235 6.29 11.66 10.82
CA ALA A 235 7.58 11.36 10.21
C ALA A 235 7.49 10.22 9.20
N GLU A 236 6.62 9.23 9.44
CA GLU A 236 6.39 8.07 8.58
C GLU A 236 4.94 8.08 8.09
N GLN A 237 4.74 8.36 6.80
CA GLN A 237 3.39 8.31 6.22
C GLN A 237 3.14 7.05 5.39
N ILE A 238 4.19 6.38 4.93
CA ILE A 238 4.08 5.08 4.25
C ILE A 238 4.96 4.09 4.98
N VAL A 239 4.38 2.97 5.40
CA VAL A 239 5.11 1.85 5.98
C VAL A 239 4.81 0.61 5.17
N VAL A 240 5.83 -0.03 4.61
CA VAL A 240 5.72 -1.31 3.91
C VAL A 240 6.47 -2.34 4.74
N ARG A 241 5.71 -3.30 5.30
CA ARG A 241 6.15 -4.30 6.28
C ARG A 241 6.59 -3.66 7.62
N ASP A 242 5.70 -3.61 8.59
CA ASP A 242 5.99 -2.99 9.90
C ASP A 242 6.71 -3.95 10.87
N GLN A 243 6.50 -5.27 10.74
CA GLN A 243 7.14 -6.30 11.56
C GLN A 243 7.91 -7.33 10.72
N SER A 244 8.90 -7.98 11.33
CA SER A 244 9.78 -8.92 10.63
C SER A 244 9.06 -10.19 10.13
N SER A 245 7.97 -10.60 10.80
CA SER A 245 7.12 -11.73 10.38
C SER A 245 6.09 -11.35 9.30
N ALA A 246 5.88 -10.06 9.05
CA ALA A 246 4.85 -9.58 8.14
C ALA A 246 5.32 -9.63 6.68
N THR A 247 4.36 -9.51 5.76
CA THR A 247 4.61 -9.31 4.32
C THR A 247 3.91 -8.04 3.86
N GLY A 248 4.67 -7.09 3.33
CA GLY A 248 4.15 -5.86 2.75
C GLY A 248 4.55 -5.74 1.29
N THR A 249 3.59 -5.56 0.39
CA THR A 249 3.85 -5.27 -1.02
C THR A 249 3.07 -4.04 -1.46
N PHE A 250 3.78 -3.05 -1.98
CA PHE A 250 3.22 -1.89 -2.63
C PHE A 250 3.66 -1.91 -4.10
N GLN A 251 2.70 -1.94 -5.02
CA GLN A 251 2.94 -2.17 -6.44
C GLN A 251 2.13 -1.22 -7.34
N GLY A 252 2.73 -0.78 -8.45
CA GLY A 252 2.02 -0.13 -9.56
C GLY A 252 2.66 1.14 -10.07
N TYR A 253 1.85 2.10 -10.52
CA TYR A 253 2.29 3.41 -11.02
C TYR A 253 1.29 4.50 -10.61
N GLY A 254 1.70 5.76 -10.53
CA GLY A 254 0.90 6.88 -10.01
C GLY A 254 1.77 7.88 -9.26
N THR A 255 1.15 8.94 -8.72
CA THR A 255 1.88 10.00 -8.00
C THR A 255 1.54 10.00 -6.52
N PHE A 256 2.55 10.19 -5.67
CA PHE A 256 2.39 10.39 -4.24
C PHE A 256 2.67 11.84 -3.92
N SER A 257 1.65 12.54 -3.46
CA SER A 257 1.72 13.91 -2.96
C SER A 257 1.41 13.91 -1.47
N MET A 258 2.16 13.09 -0.73
CA MET A 258 2.12 12.98 0.71
C MET A 258 3.41 13.56 1.27
N GLY A 259 3.34 14.27 2.40
CA GLY A 259 4.55 14.70 3.09
C GLY A 259 5.18 13.58 3.93
N GLY A 260 6.34 13.84 4.54
CA GLY A 260 6.98 12.86 5.43
C GLY A 260 7.71 11.73 4.69
N GLY A 261 8.25 10.78 5.45
CA GLY A 261 9.13 9.72 4.95
C GLY A 261 8.42 8.40 4.69
N ILE A 262 9.19 7.48 4.11
CA ILE A 262 8.81 6.09 3.84
C ILE A 262 9.63 5.17 4.73
N LYS A 263 8.96 4.25 5.42
CA LYS A 263 9.59 3.09 6.05
C LYS A 263 9.40 1.88 5.15
N ASN A 264 10.46 1.48 4.44
CA ASN A 264 10.43 0.34 3.53
C ASN A 264 11.24 -0.83 4.09
N ASN A 265 10.54 -1.79 4.68
CA ASN A 265 11.13 -3.08 5.04
C ASN A 265 10.60 -4.21 4.13
N GLY A 266 9.76 -3.88 3.14
CA GLY A 266 9.01 -4.81 2.30
C GLY A 266 9.34 -4.64 0.80
N ARG A 267 8.37 -4.89 -0.08
CA ARG A 267 8.58 -4.74 -1.53
C ARG A 267 7.83 -3.53 -2.06
N ILE A 268 8.57 -2.59 -2.65
CA ILE A 268 8.01 -1.46 -3.41
C ILE A 268 8.36 -1.66 -4.89
N ILE A 269 7.33 -1.82 -5.71
CA ILE A 269 7.45 -2.25 -7.10
C ILE A 269 6.77 -1.23 -8.00
N ALA A 270 7.56 -0.44 -8.74
CA ALA A 270 7.03 0.25 -9.89
C ALA A 270 6.69 -0.78 -10.97
N ASP A 271 5.42 -0.87 -11.35
CA ASP A 271 4.93 -1.90 -12.27
C ASP A 271 3.93 -1.31 -13.26
N GLY A 272 4.21 -1.39 -14.56
CA GLY A 272 3.26 -1.01 -15.60
C GLY A 272 2.17 -2.04 -15.85
N PHE A 273 2.31 -3.22 -15.23
CA PHE A 273 1.56 -4.44 -15.43
C PHE A 273 1.75 -5.04 -16.83
N ALA A 274 1.44 -6.33 -16.97
CA ALA A 274 1.56 -7.03 -18.23
C ALA A 274 0.73 -6.32 -19.32
N GLY A 275 1.36 -6.02 -20.45
CA GLY A 275 0.72 -5.35 -21.58
C GLY A 275 0.67 -3.82 -21.51
N ALA A 276 1.46 -3.19 -20.63
CA ALA A 276 1.63 -1.73 -20.64
C ALA A 276 2.02 -1.24 -22.05
N ALA A 277 1.19 -0.38 -22.63
CA ALA A 277 1.42 0.17 -23.97
C ALA A 277 2.44 1.33 -23.98
N SER A 278 2.72 1.92 -22.82
CA SER A 278 3.57 3.08 -22.66
C SER A 278 4.37 2.99 -21.37
N ASP A 279 5.43 3.79 -21.30
CA ASP A 279 6.20 3.96 -20.08
C ASP A 279 5.34 4.65 -19.02
N VAL A 280 5.42 4.18 -17.78
CA VAL A 280 4.70 4.73 -16.62
C VAL A 280 5.65 4.98 -15.46
N THR A 281 5.21 5.76 -14.48
CA THR A 281 6.04 6.13 -13.33
C THR A 281 5.26 5.94 -12.04
N LEU A 282 5.88 5.27 -11.07
CA LEU A 282 5.53 5.37 -9.66
C LEU A 282 6.40 6.48 -9.05
N ASP A 283 5.78 7.62 -8.77
CA ASP A 283 6.48 8.81 -8.31
C ASP A 283 6.33 9.00 -6.80
N LEU A 284 7.43 8.76 -6.09
CA LEU A 284 7.60 8.91 -4.65
C LEU A 284 8.47 10.14 -4.30
N SER A 285 8.74 11.02 -5.28
CA SER A 285 9.69 12.13 -5.11
C SER A 285 9.27 13.19 -4.09
N ALA A 286 7.98 13.32 -3.80
CA ALA A 286 7.45 14.28 -2.84
C ALA A 286 7.58 13.84 -1.36
N LEU A 287 8.04 12.61 -1.10
CA LEU A 287 8.15 12.07 0.26
C LEU A 287 9.46 12.57 0.90
N ASP A 288 9.40 13.76 1.50
CA ASP A 288 10.57 14.56 1.89
C ASP A 288 11.04 14.37 3.35
N GLY A 289 10.52 13.37 4.08
CA GLY A 289 11.01 13.02 5.42
C GLY A 289 10.80 14.08 6.51
N TYR A 290 10.18 15.23 6.18
CA TYR A 290 10.01 16.38 7.10
C TYR A 290 11.34 16.81 7.78
N GLY A 291 12.41 16.92 7.01
CA GLY A 291 13.75 17.23 7.54
C GLY A 291 14.45 16.06 8.24
N GLY A 292 13.78 14.91 8.35
CA GLY A 292 14.36 13.61 8.66
C GLY A 292 14.65 12.79 7.40
N PRO A 293 15.04 11.51 7.58
CA PRO A 293 15.21 10.57 6.47
C PRO A 293 13.95 10.47 5.61
N SER A 294 14.11 10.57 4.29
CA SER A 294 13.03 10.30 3.34
C SER A 294 12.73 8.79 3.20
N VAL A 295 13.73 7.95 3.51
CA VAL A 295 13.66 6.49 3.41
C VAL A 295 14.30 5.86 4.65
N ILE A 296 13.57 4.97 5.32
CA ILE A 296 14.01 4.23 6.51
C ILE A 296 13.83 2.73 6.24
N ASN A 297 14.85 1.93 6.55
CA ASN A 297 14.74 0.48 6.75
C ASN A 297 15.07 0.21 8.22
N SER A 298 14.19 -0.47 8.94
CA SER A 298 14.35 -0.76 10.38
C SER A 298 14.36 -2.26 10.67
N ILE A 299 14.33 -3.10 9.63
CA ILE A 299 14.31 -4.55 9.75
C ILE A 299 15.33 -5.10 8.79
N GLU A 300 16.32 -5.80 9.33
CA GLU A 300 17.34 -6.51 8.56
C GLU A 300 16.73 -7.29 7.38
N ASN A 301 17.22 -6.99 6.18
CA ASN A 301 16.75 -7.57 4.96
C ASN A 301 17.55 -8.82 4.58
N THR A 302 17.15 -9.94 5.18
CA THR A 302 17.65 -11.28 4.81
C THR A 302 16.90 -11.91 3.63
N THR A 303 16.03 -11.15 2.97
CA THR A 303 15.10 -11.65 1.94
C THR A 303 15.09 -10.73 0.72
N ASN A 304 14.06 -10.81 -0.12
CA ASN A 304 13.92 -10.01 -1.34
C ASN A 304 13.12 -8.70 -1.11
N ASN A 305 13.25 -8.05 0.04
CA ASN A 305 12.66 -6.71 0.23
C ASN A 305 13.54 -5.66 -0.42
N GLY A 306 12.95 -4.56 -0.86
CA GLY A 306 13.66 -3.50 -1.56
C GLY A 306 12.85 -2.85 -2.67
N TRP A 307 13.57 -2.37 -3.67
CA TRP A 307 13.07 -1.55 -4.77
C TRP A 307 13.00 -2.35 -6.04
N TYR A 308 11.92 -2.21 -6.80
CA TYR A 308 11.74 -2.91 -8.06
C TYR A 308 11.12 -2.00 -9.11
N ALA A 309 11.50 -2.21 -10.36
CA ALA A 309 10.90 -1.58 -11.51
C ALA A 309 10.77 -2.63 -12.62
N GLN A 310 9.55 -2.83 -13.13
CA GLN A 310 9.27 -3.84 -14.15
C GLN A 310 8.17 -3.37 -15.11
N ASN A 311 8.05 -4.07 -16.24
CA ASN A 311 6.99 -3.85 -17.23
C ASN A 311 6.87 -2.38 -17.65
N ARG A 312 7.96 -1.79 -18.16
CA ARG A 312 8.05 -0.38 -18.60
C ARG A 312 7.85 0.69 -17.51
N ALA A 313 7.86 0.31 -16.23
CA ALA A 313 7.72 1.28 -15.14
C ALA A 313 9.05 1.88 -14.68
N LYS A 314 8.97 3.10 -14.15
CA LYS A 314 10.04 3.80 -13.45
C LYS A 314 9.60 4.08 -12.02
N LEU A 315 10.45 3.80 -11.04
CA LEU A 315 10.29 4.18 -9.65
C LEU A 315 11.11 5.44 -9.40
N THR A 316 10.47 6.59 -9.24
CA THR A 316 11.15 7.83 -8.85
C THR A 316 11.15 7.94 -7.33
N LEU A 317 12.31 8.07 -6.71
CA LEU A 317 12.44 8.16 -5.26
C LEU A 317 12.57 9.61 -4.79
N ALA A 318 12.34 9.81 -3.49
CA ALA A 318 12.65 11.06 -2.81
C ALA A 318 14.12 11.44 -2.98
N GLY A 319 14.38 12.73 -3.18
CA GLY A 319 15.74 13.25 -3.25
C GLY A 319 16.47 13.14 -1.92
N LEU A 320 17.77 12.86 -1.96
CA LEU A 320 18.65 12.80 -0.79
C LEU A 320 19.45 14.10 -0.70
N GLY A 321 19.45 14.73 0.47
CA GLY A 321 20.29 15.90 0.74
C GLY A 321 21.76 15.51 0.86
N VAL A 322 22.62 16.09 0.02
CA VAL A 322 24.07 15.88 0.05
C VAL A 322 24.73 17.15 0.58
N ALA A 323 25.48 17.03 1.67
CA ALA A 323 26.19 18.15 2.29
C ALA A 323 27.40 18.60 1.44
N ALA A 324 27.86 19.84 1.64
CA ALA A 324 29.13 20.31 1.08
C ALA A 324 30.31 19.54 1.68
N GLY A 325 31.40 19.39 0.92
CA GLY A 325 32.56 18.59 1.32
C GLY A 325 32.38 17.11 0.97
N ASN A 326 32.74 16.22 1.91
CA ASN A 326 32.60 14.78 1.74
C ASN A 326 31.35 14.32 2.49
N SER A 327 30.52 13.51 1.85
CA SER A 327 29.31 12.97 2.49
C SER A 327 28.87 11.67 1.81
N SER A 328 28.14 10.86 2.56
CA SER A 328 27.53 9.62 2.06
C SER A 328 26.02 9.68 2.24
N VAL A 329 25.30 9.18 1.24
CA VAL A 329 23.83 9.11 1.22
C VAL A 329 23.40 7.81 0.57
N ASN A 330 22.22 7.30 0.89
CA ASN A 330 21.72 6.07 0.29
C ASN A 330 20.18 5.99 0.25
N TRP A 331 19.66 5.15 -0.65
CA TRP A 331 18.25 4.72 -0.68
C TRP A 331 18.12 3.29 -0.17
N GLY A 332 18.63 3.02 1.03
CA GLY A 332 18.59 1.70 1.66
C GLY A 332 18.23 1.83 3.12
N GLU A 333 19.12 2.46 3.88
CA GLU A 333 19.14 2.49 5.33
C GLU A 333 19.71 3.83 5.78
N GLN A 334 18.88 4.67 6.41
CA GLN A 334 19.37 5.87 7.07
C GLN A 334 19.37 5.65 8.58
N ASN A 335 20.57 5.66 9.16
CA ASN A 335 20.81 5.26 10.55
C ASN A 335 20.36 6.28 11.60
N GLN A 336 19.67 7.36 11.23
CA GLN A 336 19.29 8.37 12.20
C GLN A 336 17.95 9.03 11.89
N TYR A 337 17.00 8.93 12.83
CA TYR A 337 15.83 9.78 12.85
C TYR A 337 16.25 11.23 13.15
N GLY A 338 15.46 12.20 12.70
CA GLY A 338 15.69 13.61 13.04
C GLY A 338 15.65 13.93 14.55
N ASP A 339 15.21 12.98 15.39
CA ASP A 339 15.23 13.06 16.85
C ASP A 339 16.55 12.56 17.49
N GLY A 340 17.50 12.09 16.66
CA GLY A 340 18.80 11.60 17.10
C GLY A 340 18.82 10.13 17.51
N SER A 341 17.71 9.40 17.46
CA SER A 341 17.70 7.95 17.67
C SER A 341 18.43 7.24 16.52
N VAL A 342 19.42 6.44 16.89
CA VAL A 342 20.26 5.68 15.96
C VAL A 342 19.76 4.24 15.95
N TYR A 343 19.20 3.78 14.83
CA TYR A 343 19.08 2.35 14.58
C TYR A 343 20.44 1.86 14.11
N ALA A 344 20.76 0.60 14.44
CA ALA A 344 22.08 -0.02 14.30
C ALA A 344 22.82 0.54 13.08
N ASP A 345 24.03 1.04 13.31
CA ASP A 345 24.85 1.68 12.29
C ASP A 345 25.25 0.65 11.23
N ASP A 346 24.32 0.33 10.32
CA ASP A 346 24.64 -0.51 9.19
C ASP A 346 25.31 0.39 8.16
N ALA A 347 26.62 0.24 8.07
CA ALA A 347 27.41 0.88 7.03
C ALA A 347 27.13 0.26 5.65
N THR A 348 26.30 -0.79 5.58
CA THR A 348 26.17 -1.64 4.42
C THR A 348 24.72 -1.81 4.00
N ILE A 349 24.38 -1.30 2.82
CA ILE A 349 23.03 -1.42 2.27
C ILE A 349 22.60 -2.88 2.08
N ASP A 350 21.37 -3.20 2.50
CA ASP A 350 20.80 -4.55 2.49
C ASP A 350 19.50 -4.69 1.65
N LEU A 351 18.76 -3.60 1.42
CA LEU A 351 17.57 -3.57 0.56
C LEU A 351 17.94 -3.90 -0.89
N VAL A 352 17.20 -4.84 -1.50
CA VAL A 352 17.41 -5.22 -2.91
C VAL A 352 17.24 -4.00 -3.82
N ASN A 353 18.15 -3.91 -4.79
CA ASN A 353 18.31 -2.81 -5.72
C ASN A 353 18.58 -1.46 -5.06
N SER A 354 19.02 -1.35 -3.80
CA SER A 354 19.39 -0.06 -3.21
C SER A 354 20.76 0.45 -3.67
N VAL A 355 21.00 1.75 -3.50
CA VAL A 355 22.25 2.44 -3.87
C VAL A 355 22.78 3.24 -2.70
N HIS A 356 24.08 3.14 -2.47
CA HIS A 356 24.86 3.98 -1.57
C HIS A 356 25.87 4.79 -2.39
N ALA A 357 25.93 6.09 -2.13
CA ALA A 357 26.79 7.04 -2.83
C ALA A 357 27.66 7.80 -1.83
N THR A 358 28.98 7.74 -2.02
CA THR A 358 29.97 8.51 -1.23
C THR A 358 30.58 9.57 -2.11
N PHE A 359 30.24 10.83 -1.85
CA PHE A 359 30.76 11.99 -2.57
C PHE A 359 32.03 12.52 -1.93
N ALA A 360 32.95 12.98 -2.78
CA ALA A 360 34.12 13.76 -2.39
C ALA A 360 34.11 15.14 -3.06
N GLY A 361 34.45 16.16 -2.29
CA GLY A 361 34.65 17.53 -2.80
C GLY A 361 33.40 18.16 -3.40
N VAL A 362 32.24 17.98 -2.75
CA VAL A 362 30.99 18.65 -3.11
C VAL A 362 31.13 20.15 -2.82
N SER A 363 30.95 20.98 -3.85
CA SER A 363 31.22 22.43 -3.74
C SER A 363 30.23 23.19 -2.87
N SER A 364 28.98 22.73 -2.82
CA SER A 364 27.88 23.29 -2.03
C SER A 364 26.78 22.24 -1.86
N ALA A 365 25.97 22.36 -0.81
CA ALA A 365 24.90 21.40 -0.55
C ALA A 365 23.93 21.30 -1.76
N GLY A 366 23.49 20.08 -2.02
CA GLY A 366 22.65 19.75 -3.19
C GLY A 366 21.70 18.61 -2.90
N THR A 367 20.99 18.19 -3.94
CA THR A 367 20.05 17.07 -3.91
C THR A 367 20.48 16.03 -4.92
N LEU A 368 20.72 14.81 -4.44
CA LEU A 368 20.87 13.62 -5.27
C LEU A 368 19.48 13.06 -5.55
N SER A 369 19.07 13.03 -6.81
CA SER A 369 17.84 12.41 -7.27
C SER A 369 18.14 11.04 -7.88
N GLY A 370 17.26 10.08 -7.63
CA GLY A 370 17.42 8.70 -8.07
C GLY A 370 16.13 8.10 -8.59
N SER A 371 16.26 7.23 -9.59
CA SER A 371 15.16 6.41 -10.06
C SER A 371 15.63 5.03 -10.46
N LEU A 372 14.81 4.02 -10.17
CA LEU A 372 14.99 2.66 -10.66
C LEU A 372 14.09 2.45 -11.89
N LEU A 373 14.66 1.97 -12.98
CA LEU A 373 14.00 1.83 -14.28
C LEU A 373 13.87 0.36 -14.65
N ALA A 374 12.71 -0.03 -15.17
CA ALA A 374 12.57 -1.31 -15.84
C ALA A 374 13.44 -1.33 -17.11
N SER A 375 14.10 -2.45 -17.38
CA SER A 375 15.05 -2.59 -18.49
C SER A 375 14.40 -2.55 -19.88
N ASP A 376 13.07 -2.66 -19.94
CA ASP A 376 12.26 -2.65 -21.17
C ASP A 376 11.60 -1.29 -21.47
N ARG A 377 11.95 -0.24 -20.71
CA ARG A 377 11.50 1.13 -20.98
C ARG A 377 12.09 1.70 -22.26
N SER A 378 11.39 2.66 -22.86
CA SER A 378 11.86 3.32 -24.09
C SER A 378 13.03 4.29 -23.88
N ASP A 379 13.21 4.78 -22.65
CA ASP A 379 14.30 5.67 -22.25
C ASP A 379 15.53 4.92 -21.69
N VAL A 380 15.51 3.58 -21.67
CA VAL A 380 16.67 2.74 -21.36
C VAL A 380 17.27 2.24 -22.66
N ALA A 381 18.52 2.60 -22.93
CA ALA A 381 19.24 2.11 -24.10
C ALA A 381 19.43 0.59 -24.00
N ALA A 382 19.36 -0.10 -25.15
CA ALA A 382 19.51 -1.56 -25.22
C ALA A 382 20.82 -2.01 -24.55
N ALA A 383 20.73 -3.11 -23.79
CA ALA A 383 21.90 -3.70 -23.16
C ALA A 383 22.94 -4.14 -24.19
N PRO A 384 24.26 -4.12 -23.85
CA PRO A 384 25.29 -4.73 -24.67
C PRO A 384 24.94 -6.19 -25.03
N SER A 385 25.38 -6.64 -26.21
CA SER A 385 25.09 -8.00 -26.68
C SER A 385 25.50 -9.06 -25.65
N GLY A 386 24.60 -9.98 -25.33
CA GLY A 386 24.83 -11.04 -24.35
C GLY A 386 24.64 -10.64 -22.89
N ILE A 387 24.29 -9.39 -22.61
CA ILE A 387 24.02 -8.88 -21.26
C ILE A 387 22.52 -8.75 -21.04
N THR A 388 22.05 -9.20 -19.87
CA THR A 388 20.71 -8.90 -19.36
C THR A 388 20.84 -7.97 -18.17
N PHE A 389 20.19 -6.81 -18.22
CA PHE A 389 20.13 -5.91 -17.07
C PHE A 389 19.14 -6.43 -16.04
N ILE A 390 19.60 -6.50 -14.78
CA ILE A 390 18.81 -6.91 -13.61
C ILE A 390 18.48 -5.73 -12.69
N GLY A 391 19.07 -4.56 -12.95
CA GLY A 391 18.68 -3.28 -12.34
C GLY A 391 19.28 -2.12 -13.13
N VAL A 392 18.49 -1.07 -13.37
CA VAL A 392 18.92 0.15 -14.07
C VAL A 392 18.58 1.36 -13.21
N TRP A 393 19.60 2.12 -12.82
CA TRP A 393 19.47 3.31 -11.98
C TRP A 393 19.75 4.57 -12.78
N GLU A 394 18.86 5.53 -12.75
CA GLU A 394 19.12 6.89 -13.23
C GLU A 394 19.42 7.79 -12.03
N LEU A 395 20.64 8.34 -11.99
CA LEU A 395 21.13 9.19 -10.91
C LEU A 395 21.46 10.59 -11.45
N SER A 396 21.10 11.62 -10.69
CA SER A 396 21.47 13.00 -11.02
C SER A 396 21.74 13.80 -9.76
N PHE A 397 22.76 14.66 -9.81
CA PHE A 397 23.10 15.55 -8.72
C PHE A 397 23.23 16.98 -9.25
N ASN A 398 22.62 17.94 -8.56
CA ASN A 398 22.47 19.31 -9.04
C ASN A 398 23.61 20.26 -8.64
N ARG A 399 24.74 19.73 -8.16
CA ARG A 399 25.95 20.49 -7.78
C ARG A 399 27.20 19.82 -8.32
N ALA A 400 28.31 20.56 -8.29
CA ALA A 400 29.62 20.03 -8.65
C ALA A 400 30.21 19.19 -7.52
N PHE A 401 30.92 18.13 -7.89
CA PHE A 401 31.67 17.25 -7.01
C PHE A 401 32.97 16.83 -7.69
N THR A 402 33.94 16.36 -6.92
CA THR A 402 35.24 15.88 -7.47
C THR A 402 35.12 14.43 -7.92
N SER A 403 34.58 13.57 -7.06
CA SER A 403 34.32 12.18 -7.37
C SER A 403 33.14 11.64 -6.55
N VAL A 404 32.57 10.53 -7.02
CA VAL A 404 31.58 9.74 -6.29
C VAL A 404 31.92 8.26 -6.41
N ASP A 405 31.85 7.56 -5.29
CA ASP A 405 31.91 6.11 -5.23
C ASP A 405 30.47 5.59 -5.12
N LEU A 406 30.13 4.57 -5.90
CA LEU A 406 28.78 4.00 -5.93
C LEU A 406 28.84 2.52 -5.56
N GLN A 407 27.95 2.12 -4.66
CA GLN A 407 27.71 0.74 -4.29
C GLN A 407 26.24 0.41 -4.54
N PHE A 408 25.98 -0.71 -5.20
CA PHE A 408 24.64 -1.22 -5.50
C PHE A 408 24.43 -2.56 -4.80
N ARG A 409 23.30 -2.74 -4.11
CA ARG A 409 22.82 -4.05 -3.66
C ARG A 409 21.95 -4.63 -4.78
N TYR A 410 22.40 -5.64 -5.51
CA TYR A 410 21.70 -6.11 -6.73
C TYR A 410 20.69 -7.24 -6.46
N ASP A 411 19.65 -7.39 -7.27
CA ASP A 411 18.74 -8.55 -7.16
C ASP A 411 19.47 -9.88 -7.46
N ASP A 412 19.82 -10.62 -6.42
CA ASP A 412 20.55 -11.88 -6.54
C ASP A 412 19.69 -13.03 -7.08
N ALA A 413 18.37 -12.97 -6.86
CA ALA A 413 17.44 -13.91 -7.48
C ALA A 413 17.40 -13.70 -9.00
N ALA A 414 17.37 -12.44 -9.45
CA ALA A 414 17.46 -12.10 -10.88
C ALA A 414 18.85 -12.39 -11.47
N ALA A 415 19.92 -12.29 -10.68
CA ALA A 415 21.27 -12.64 -11.12
C ALA A 415 21.41 -14.15 -11.40
N GLY A 416 20.63 -15.01 -10.74
CA GLY A 416 20.61 -16.45 -11.00
C GLY A 416 21.97 -17.13 -10.80
N GLY A 417 22.79 -16.63 -9.87
CA GLY A 417 24.15 -17.13 -9.60
C GLY A 417 25.24 -16.61 -10.55
N ASN A 418 24.89 -15.82 -11.56
CA ASN A 418 25.87 -15.20 -12.46
C ASN A 418 26.60 -14.05 -11.77
N THR A 419 27.89 -13.88 -12.07
CA THR A 419 28.67 -12.73 -11.57
C THR A 419 28.19 -11.44 -12.24
N PRO A 420 27.72 -10.44 -11.47
CA PRO A 420 27.26 -9.19 -12.03
C PRO A 420 28.42 -8.32 -12.52
N LYS A 421 28.11 -7.45 -13.47
CA LYS A 421 28.96 -6.38 -14.00
C LYS A 421 28.23 -5.06 -13.89
N LEU A 422 28.97 -3.98 -13.73
CA LEU A 422 28.43 -2.63 -13.65
C LEU A 422 28.70 -1.85 -14.94
N TYR A 423 27.69 -1.17 -15.46
CA TYR A 423 27.76 -0.35 -16.67
C TYR A 423 27.35 1.10 -16.38
N HIS A 424 27.93 2.05 -17.13
CA HIS A 424 27.59 3.47 -17.09
C HIS A 424 27.25 3.96 -18.49
N TYR A 425 26.09 4.61 -18.65
CA TYR A 425 25.62 5.12 -19.93
C TYR A 425 26.16 6.52 -20.21
N THR A 426 27.23 6.63 -20.99
CA THR A 426 27.85 7.92 -21.33
C THR A 426 28.08 8.03 -22.83
N GLY A 427 27.91 9.24 -23.38
CA GLY A 427 28.10 9.46 -24.83
C GLY A 427 27.19 8.59 -25.71
N GLY A 428 25.99 8.24 -25.23
CA GLY A 428 25.03 7.41 -25.96
C GLY A 428 25.33 5.90 -25.96
N ASN A 429 26.28 5.42 -25.14
CA ASN A 429 26.68 4.03 -25.10
C ASN A 429 26.87 3.53 -23.67
N TRP A 430 26.58 2.24 -23.43
CA TRP A 430 26.91 1.55 -22.19
C TRP A 430 28.40 1.19 -22.17
N THR A 431 29.12 1.66 -21.15
CA THR A 431 30.53 1.31 -20.91
C THR A 431 30.64 0.50 -19.63
N GLU A 432 31.29 -0.66 -19.69
CA GLU A 432 31.59 -1.46 -18.49
C GLU A 432 32.56 -0.71 -17.58
N LEU A 433 32.24 -0.62 -16.29
CA LEU A 433 33.08 0.00 -15.28
C LEU A 433 34.02 -1.01 -14.64
N ASN A 434 35.15 -0.53 -14.11
CA ASN A 434 35.97 -1.34 -13.23
C ASN A 434 35.27 -1.45 -11.86
N SER A 435 34.62 -2.59 -11.62
CA SER A 435 33.82 -2.81 -10.42
C SER A 435 34.27 -4.03 -9.61
N THR A 436 34.06 -3.98 -8.30
CA THR A 436 34.34 -5.10 -7.38
C THR A 436 33.03 -5.66 -6.84
N VAL A 437 32.84 -6.98 -6.95
CA VAL A 437 31.72 -7.67 -6.29
C VAL A 437 32.09 -7.89 -4.81
N LEU A 438 31.22 -7.44 -3.93
CA LEU A 438 31.37 -7.50 -2.49
C LEU A 438 30.44 -8.58 -1.90
N SER A 439 30.67 -8.95 -0.64
CA SER A 439 29.74 -9.80 0.12
C SER A 439 28.38 -9.12 0.28
N GLY A 440 27.36 -9.92 0.60
CA GLY A 440 25.99 -9.41 0.74
C GLY A 440 25.39 -9.00 -0.60
N ASN A 441 25.82 -9.62 -1.71
CA ASN A 441 25.29 -9.38 -3.06
C ASN A 441 25.33 -7.89 -3.43
N ARG A 442 26.51 -7.29 -3.26
CA ARG A 442 26.80 -5.89 -3.58
C ARG A 442 27.85 -5.79 -4.68
N ILE A 443 27.84 -4.69 -5.42
CA ILE A 443 28.84 -4.35 -6.44
C ILE A 443 29.20 -2.87 -6.32
N GLU A 444 30.50 -2.57 -6.39
CA GLU A 444 31.03 -1.22 -6.14
C GLU A 444 31.93 -0.74 -7.28
N THR A 445 31.90 0.56 -7.53
CA THR A 445 32.84 1.29 -8.39
C THR A 445 33.26 2.59 -7.70
N THR A 446 34.47 3.06 -7.98
CA THR A 446 35.02 4.25 -7.34
C THR A 446 35.47 5.31 -8.34
N GLY A 447 35.60 6.56 -7.88
CA GLY A 447 36.23 7.64 -8.63
C GLY A 447 35.42 8.16 -9.82
N LEU A 448 34.09 8.00 -9.83
CA LEU A 448 33.25 8.51 -10.91
C LEU A 448 33.16 10.02 -10.87
N THR A 449 33.20 10.68 -12.03
CA THR A 449 33.14 12.16 -12.14
C THR A 449 31.84 12.67 -12.75
N SER A 450 30.92 11.76 -13.09
CA SER A 450 29.60 12.08 -13.62
C SER A 450 28.57 11.05 -13.17
N LEU A 451 27.31 11.48 -13.16
CA LEU A 451 26.14 10.64 -12.88
C LEU A 451 25.22 10.65 -14.09
N SER A 452 24.65 9.50 -14.41
CA SER A 452 23.67 9.31 -15.48
C SER A 452 22.89 8.00 -15.23
N GLN A 453 22.68 7.18 -16.25
CA GLN A 453 22.17 5.82 -16.06
C GLN A 453 23.31 4.85 -15.75
N PHE A 454 23.11 4.01 -14.73
CA PHE A 454 23.95 2.89 -14.35
C PHE A 454 23.14 1.61 -14.47
N ALA A 455 23.76 0.51 -14.88
CA ALA A 455 23.07 -0.78 -14.96
C ALA A 455 23.91 -1.89 -14.33
N VAL A 456 23.27 -2.72 -13.52
CA VAL A 456 23.82 -4.01 -13.11
C VAL A 456 23.36 -5.03 -14.13
N GLY A 457 24.32 -5.65 -14.82
CA GLY A 457 24.07 -6.64 -15.87
C GLY A 457 24.69 -7.99 -15.53
N VAL A 458 24.08 -9.05 -16.01
CA VAL A 458 24.62 -10.42 -15.96
C VAL A 458 24.74 -10.99 -17.36
N ILE A 459 25.73 -11.84 -17.56
CA ILE A 459 25.82 -12.71 -18.73
C ILE A 459 25.08 -13.99 -18.34
N PRO A 460 23.92 -14.31 -18.92
CA PRO A 460 23.26 -15.57 -18.62
C PRO A 460 24.19 -16.73 -18.97
N GLU A 461 24.36 -17.69 -18.06
CA GLU A 461 25.00 -18.94 -18.46
C GLU A 461 24.27 -19.49 -19.69
N PRO A 462 25.00 -19.83 -20.77
CA PRO A 462 24.36 -20.38 -21.95
C PRO A 462 23.63 -21.66 -21.55
N ALA A 463 22.29 -21.59 -21.44
CA ALA A 463 21.44 -22.75 -21.12
C ALA A 463 21.69 -23.92 -22.08
N THR A 464 22.19 -23.61 -23.28
CA THR A 464 22.68 -24.56 -24.28
C THR A 464 23.80 -25.46 -23.79
N ALA A 465 24.67 -25.07 -22.86
CA ALA A 465 25.71 -25.95 -22.32
C ALA A 465 25.09 -27.12 -21.53
N ALA A 466 24.09 -26.85 -20.69
CA ALA A 466 23.36 -27.89 -19.96
C ALA A 466 22.57 -28.80 -20.92
N VAL A 467 21.92 -28.23 -21.94
CA VAL A 467 21.18 -29.02 -22.95
C VAL A 467 22.12 -29.82 -23.85
N LEU A 468 23.32 -29.32 -24.20
CA LEU A 468 24.33 -30.07 -24.96
C LEU A 468 24.93 -31.20 -24.14
N VAL A 469 25.16 -30.99 -22.84
CA VAL A 469 25.65 -32.05 -21.95
C VAL A 469 24.58 -33.12 -21.74
N LEU A 470 23.33 -32.74 -21.49
CA LEU A 470 22.22 -33.69 -21.35
C LEU A 470 21.88 -34.40 -22.67
N GLY A 471 21.88 -33.67 -23.78
CA GLY A 471 21.70 -34.22 -25.12
C GLY A 471 22.86 -35.14 -25.53
N GLY A 472 24.10 -34.76 -25.24
CA GLY A 472 25.30 -35.56 -25.47
C GLY A 472 25.33 -36.84 -24.62
N LEU A 473 24.96 -36.75 -23.34
CA LEU A 473 24.78 -37.92 -22.46
C LEU A 473 23.65 -38.84 -22.96
N GLY A 474 22.53 -38.28 -23.43
CA GLY A 474 21.45 -39.04 -24.05
C GLY A 474 21.91 -39.81 -25.29
N VAL A 475 22.72 -39.19 -26.15
CA VAL A 475 23.31 -39.84 -27.35
C VAL A 475 24.32 -40.92 -26.95
N LEU A 476 25.17 -40.68 -25.95
CA LEU A 476 26.15 -41.66 -25.46
C LEU A 476 25.47 -42.87 -24.77
N LEU A 477 24.40 -42.64 -24.01
CA LEU A 477 23.61 -43.71 -23.39
C LEU A 477 22.85 -44.54 -24.44
N ARG A 478 22.35 -43.91 -25.51
CA ARG A 478 21.72 -44.61 -26.64
C ARG A 478 22.73 -45.51 -27.39
N ARG A 479 23.98 -45.07 -27.50
CA ARG A 479 25.05 -45.82 -28.18
C ARG A 479 25.60 -47.00 -27.38
N ARG A 480 25.30 -47.10 -26.08
CA ARG A 480 25.67 -48.24 -25.22
C ARG A 480 24.61 -49.33 -25.13
N ARG A 481 23.41 -49.11 -25.69
CA ARG A 481 22.26 -50.03 -25.62
C ARG A 481 21.89 -50.69 -26.96
N GLY A 482 22.63 -50.40 -28.03
CA GLY A 482 22.59 -51.13 -29.30
C GLY A 482 23.99 -51.57 -29.64
#